data_AF-A0A5S5D077-F1
#
_entry.id   AF-A0A5S5D077-F1
#
_cell.length_a   1.000
_cell.length_b   1.000
_cell.length_c   1.000
_cell.angle_alpha   90.00
_cell.angle_beta   90.00
_cell.angle_gamma   90.00
#
_symmetry.space_group_name_H-M   'P 1'
#
loop_
_entity.id
_entity.type
_entity.pdbx_description
1 polymer ?
#
loop_
_entity_poly.entity_id
_entity_poly.type
_entity_poly.pdbx_seq_one_letter_code
_entity_poly.pdbx_strand_id
1 'polypeptide(L)'
;MNRTIFASYYESDNMLYEENMSAMKVLIAEEKNKSKIADLIYYRLYNRFLKPFFFDESPELQKYPILVELYRKQYKNGFAMMANCCLLIETVASFLGGTNKTEKDKAVESYIKVFKKAKDYGNDLEKFVDKKIYGAMRCGLLHQGETYDNFIIRRSGDILYSDDKTINATKFARALRLFLQSYREELKSEKWDSELWDNCRTKIRHIIANSSEKIGK
;
A
#
# COMPACT_ATOMS: atom_id res chain seq x y z
N MET A 1 -7.15 24.17 12.90
CA MET A 1 -6.03 23.67 12.06
C MET A 1 -6.07 22.15 12.13
N ASN A 2 -6.17 21.45 10.99
CA ASN A 2 -6.31 20.00 10.97
C ASN A 2 -4.97 19.33 11.33
N ARG A 3 -4.90 18.69 12.49
CA ARG A 3 -3.71 17.99 13.01
C ARG A 3 -3.62 16.53 12.55
N THR A 4 -4.55 16.05 11.73
CA THR A 4 -4.49 14.69 11.19
C THR A 4 -3.20 14.50 10.39
N ILE A 5 -2.46 13.44 10.69
CA ILE A 5 -1.19 13.15 10.02
C ILE A 5 -1.44 12.51 8.64
N PHE A 6 -0.84 13.10 7.61
CA PHE A 6 -0.80 12.55 6.27
C PHE A 6 0.26 11.45 6.16
N ALA A 7 1.48 11.72 6.62
CA ALA A 7 2.58 10.75 6.66
C ALA A 7 3.45 11.01 7.90
N SER A 8 3.96 9.92 8.48
CA SER A 8 4.91 9.94 9.59
C SER A 8 6.00 8.90 9.30
N TYR A 9 7.26 9.31 9.41
CA TYR A 9 8.40 8.49 9.03
C TYR A 9 9.66 8.94 9.79
N TYR A 10 10.67 8.07 9.79
CA TYR A 10 11.99 8.35 10.35
C TYR A 10 12.99 8.41 9.20
N GLU A 11 13.89 9.39 9.22
CA GLU A 11 15.05 9.45 8.32
C GLU A 11 16.28 8.79 8.96
N SER A 12 17.42 8.83 8.26
CA SER A 12 18.68 8.20 8.70
C SER A 12 19.25 8.77 9.99
N ASP A 13 18.82 9.95 10.39
CA ASP A 13 19.18 10.60 11.65
C ASP A 13 18.32 10.13 12.85
N ASN A 14 17.39 9.20 12.62
CA ASN A 14 16.40 8.71 13.59
C ASN A 14 15.44 9.80 14.11
N MET A 15 15.34 10.95 13.44
CA MET A 15 14.36 11.96 13.79
C MET A 15 12.99 11.60 13.22
N LEU A 16 11.94 11.88 13.99
CA LEU A 16 10.56 11.69 13.57
C LEU A 16 10.12 12.90 12.73
N TYR A 17 9.72 12.63 11.49
CA TYR A 17 9.15 13.60 10.57
C TYR A 17 7.66 13.34 10.41
N GLU A 18 6.86 14.39 10.57
CA GLU A 18 5.41 14.33 10.41
C GLU A 18 4.92 15.43 9.48
N GLU A 19 4.15 15.02 8.47
CA GLU A 19 3.45 15.92 7.58
C GLU A 19 1.96 15.78 7.80
N ASN A 20 1.30 16.87 8.18
CA ASN A 20 -0.14 16.90 8.44
C ASN A 20 -0.94 17.32 7.21
N MET A 21 -2.26 17.19 7.28
CA MET A 21 -3.16 17.52 6.14
C MET A 21 -3.10 18.99 5.72
N SER A 22 -2.86 19.91 6.66
CA SER A 22 -2.73 21.34 6.35
C SER A 22 -1.46 21.62 5.55
N ALA A 23 -0.33 21.04 5.97
CA ALA A 23 0.94 21.14 5.25
C ALA A 23 0.86 20.47 3.88
N MET A 24 0.24 19.29 3.80
CA MET A 24 0.01 18.58 2.54
C MET A 24 -0.80 19.41 1.55
N LYS A 25 -1.81 20.17 2.01
CA LYS A 25 -2.61 21.07 1.17
C LYS A 25 -1.75 22.14 0.49
N VAL A 26 -0.75 22.67 1.20
CA VAL A 26 0.19 23.65 0.64
C VAL A 26 1.14 22.98 -0.34
N LEU A 27 1.69 21.81 0.00
CA LEU A 27 2.66 21.11 -0.84
C LEU A 27 2.09 20.82 -2.24
N ILE A 28 0.88 20.28 -2.33
CA ILE A 28 0.27 19.87 -3.61
C ILE A 28 -0.10 21.02 -4.56
N ALA A 29 0.09 22.27 -4.16
CA ALA A 29 -0.17 23.44 -4.99
C ALA A 29 0.99 23.79 -5.94
N GLU A 30 2.20 23.32 -5.65
CA GLU A 30 3.41 23.76 -6.37
C GLU A 30 4.22 22.57 -6.92
N GLU A 31 4.53 22.63 -8.21
CA GLU A 31 5.32 21.60 -8.92
C GLU A 31 6.68 21.34 -8.28
N LYS A 32 7.34 22.36 -7.73
CA LYS A 32 8.65 22.20 -7.09
C LYS A 32 8.65 21.16 -5.95
N ASN A 33 7.47 20.85 -5.38
CA ASN A 33 7.30 19.88 -4.30
C ASN A 33 7.06 18.45 -4.80
N LYS A 34 7.04 18.20 -6.12
CA LYS A 34 6.72 16.91 -6.74
C LYS A 34 7.44 15.72 -6.10
N SER A 35 8.76 15.84 -5.93
CA SER A 35 9.57 14.78 -5.32
C SER A 35 9.20 14.52 -3.86
N LYS A 36 9.06 15.59 -3.06
CA LYS A 36 8.64 15.48 -1.66
C LYS A 36 7.25 14.84 -1.53
N ILE A 37 6.30 15.20 -2.39
CA ILE A 37 4.95 14.63 -2.39
C ILE A 37 4.99 13.12 -2.69
N ALA A 38 5.76 12.70 -3.69
CA ALA A 38 5.92 11.28 -4.04
C ALA A 38 6.46 10.48 -2.85
N ASP A 39 7.44 11.03 -2.13
CA ASP A 39 8.03 10.44 -0.93
C ASP A 39 7.00 10.31 0.21
N LEU A 40 6.22 11.35 0.48
CA LEU A 40 5.17 11.31 1.51
C LEU A 40 4.08 10.30 1.20
N ILE A 41 3.70 10.14 -0.07
CA ILE A 41 2.75 9.09 -0.48
C ILE A 41 3.36 7.72 -0.22
N TYR A 42 4.61 7.50 -0.61
CA TYR A 42 5.31 6.24 -0.32
C TYR A 42 5.34 5.96 1.17
N TYR A 43 5.75 6.91 2.00
CA TYR A 43 5.79 6.74 3.46
C TYR A 43 4.40 6.46 4.04
N ARG A 44 3.37 7.16 3.58
CA ARG A 44 1.99 6.91 4.01
C ARG A 44 1.56 5.48 3.71
N LEU A 45 1.83 4.98 2.50
CA LEU A 45 1.39 3.66 2.06
C LEU A 45 2.26 2.53 2.63
N TYR A 46 3.57 2.69 2.58
CA TYR A 46 4.49 1.68 3.09
C TYR A 46 4.45 1.58 4.63
N ASN A 47 4.56 2.69 5.36
CA ASN A 47 4.68 2.65 6.82
C ASN A 47 3.41 2.15 7.49
N ARG A 48 2.23 2.47 6.93
CA ARG A 48 0.94 2.09 7.52
C ARG A 48 0.55 0.64 7.23
N PHE A 49 0.81 0.17 6.02
CA PHE A 49 0.28 -1.12 5.56
C PHE A 49 1.31 -2.24 5.53
N LEU A 50 2.60 -1.94 5.34
CA LEU A 50 3.61 -2.97 5.04
C LEU A 50 4.77 -3.01 6.03
N LYS A 51 5.30 -1.86 6.46
CA LYS A 51 6.51 -1.77 7.29
C LYS A 51 6.49 -2.67 8.54
N PRO A 52 5.37 -2.81 9.29
CA PRO A 52 5.32 -3.71 10.45
C PRO A 52 5.62 -5.17 10.11
N PHE A 53 5.37 -5.61 8.86
CA PHE A 53 5.60 -6.97 8.38
C PHE A 53 7.03 -7.23 7.89
N PHE A 54 7.84 -6.18 7.85
CA PHE A 54 9.26 -6.18 7.49
C PHE A 54 10.17 -5.83 8.67
N PHE A 55 9.66 -5.95 9.89
CA PHE A 55 10.44 -5.73 11.11
C PHE A 55 11.68 -6.64 11.17
N ASP A 56 11.57 -7.89 10.72
CA ASP A 56 12.69 -8.83 10.61
C ASP A 56 13.72 -8.50 9.52
N GLU A 57 13.47 -7.49 8.68
CA GLU A 57 14.41 -7.00 7.67
C GLU A 57 15.17 -5.75 8.14
N SER A 58 14.86 -5.18 9.31
CA SER A 58 15.52 -3.96 9.81
C SER A 58 17.01 -4.22 10.14
N PRO A 59 17.95 -3.37 9.67
CA PRO A 59 19.38 -3.52 9.96
C PRO A 59 19.70 -3.54 11.46
N GLU A 60 18.97 -2.77 12.25
CA GLU A 60 19.15 -2.66 13.71
C GLU A 60 18.79 -3.99 14.38
N LEU A 61 17.73 -4.65 13.92
CA LEU A 61 17.24 -5.90 14.50
C LEU A 61 17.99 -7.13 14.03
N GLN A 62 18.64 -7.07 12.87
CA GLN A 62 19.55 -8.13 12.45
C GLN A 62 20.70 -8.35 13.45
N LYS A 63 21.02 -7.34 14.28
CA LYS A 63 21.96 -7.47 15.41
C LYS A 63 21.43 -8.32 16.57
N TYR A 64 20.13 -8.63 16.60
CA TYR A 64 19.45 -9.37 17.66
C TYR A 64 18.66 -10.58 17.11
N PRO A 65 19.32 -11.67 16.69
CA PRO A 65 18.68 -12.81 16.03
C PRO A 65 17.51 -13.45 16.80
N ILE A 66 17.61 -13.47 18.14
CA ILE A 66 16.56 -14.01 19.01
C ILE A 66 15.26 -13.20 18.89
N LEU A 67 15.35 -11.86 18.78
CA LEU A 67 14.17 -11.01 18.60
C LEU A 67 13.57 -11.18 17.21
N VAL A 68 14.40 -11.37 16.18
CA VAL A 68 13.95 -11.67 14.82
C VAL A 68 13.17 -12.99 14.78
N GLU A 69 13.70 -14.03 15.43
CA GLU A 69 13.04 -15.33 15.51
C GLU A 69 11.72 -15.26 16.29
N LEU A 70 11.71 -14.57 17.45
CA LEU A 70 10.51 -14.33 18.23
C LEU A 70 9.44 -13.63 17.39
N TYR A 71 9.80 -12.57 16.68
CA TYR A 71 8.91 -11.86 15.78
C TYR A 71 8.34 -12.77 14.68
N ARG A 72 9.20 -13.54 13.99
CA ARG A 72 8.80 -14.43 12.89
C ARG A 72 7.85 -15.54 13.34
N LYS A 73 8.02 -16.05 14.56
CA LYS A 73 7.21 -17.13 15.13
C LYS A 73 5.91 -16.64 15.76
N GLN A 74 5.96 -15.54 16.52
CA GLN A 74 4.85 -15.12 17.38
C GLN A 74 3.98 -14.01 16.78
N TYR A 75 4.53 -13.14 15.91
CA TYR A 75 3.85 -11.91 15.49
C TYR A 75 3.65 -11.80 13.97
N LYS A 76 4.59 -12.29 13.16
CA LYS A 76 4.50 -12.22 11.69
C LYS A 76 3.44 -13.20 11.17
N ASN A 77 2.22 -12.71 10.94
CA ASN A 77 1.08 -13.53 10.55
C ASN A 77 0.68 -13.31 9.07
N GLY A 78 0.59 -14.40 8.30
CA GLY A 78 0.33 -14.33 6.84
C GLY A 78 -1.06 -13.82 6.50
N PHE A 79 -2.06 -14.13 7.33
CA PHE A 79 -3.42 -13.63 7.19
C PHE A 79 -3.46 -12.10 7.36
N ALA A 80 -2.86 -11.58 8.44
CA ALA A 80 -2.79 -10.15 8.70
C ALA A 80 -2.02 -9.38 7.60
N MET A 81 -0.96 -10.00 7.06
CA MET A 81 -0.22 -9.47 5.91
C MET A 81 -1.13 -9.35 4.69
N MET A 82 -1.85 -10.41 4.33
CA MET A 82 -2.74 -10.39 3.15
C MET A 82 -3.92 -9.43 3.33
N ALA A 83 -4.48 -9.31 4.53
CA ALA A 83 -5.52 -8.33 4.82
C ALA A 83 -5.03 -6.90 4.58
N ASN A 84 -3.84 -6.56 5.06
CA ASN A 84 -3.23 -5.25 4.82
C ASN A 84 -2.88 -5.03 3.33
N CYS A 85 -2.40 -6.06 2.65
CA CYS A 85 -2.15 -6.00 1.21
C CYS A 85 -3.43 -5.71 0.42
N CYS A 86 -4.55 -6.32 0.80
CA CYS A 86 -5.85 -6.09 0.18
C CYS A 86 -6.33 -4.63 0.36
N LEU A 87 -6.21 -4.09 1.57
CA LEU A 87 -6.54 -2.67 1.86
C LEU A 87 -5.62 -1.71 1.09
N LEU A 88 -4.33 -2.06 0.98
CA LEU A 88 -3.35 -1.27 0.25
C LEU A 88 -3.64 -1.26 -1.25
N ILE A 89 -4.00 -2.39 -1.88
CA ILE A 89 -4.34 -2.47 -3.30
C ILE A 89 -5.49 -1.50 -3.63
N GLU A 90 -6.58 -1.51 -2.86
CA GLU A 90 -7.69 -0.58 -3.06
C GLU A 90 -7.25 0.88 -2.91
N THR A 91 -6.40 1.15 -1.91
CA THR A 91 -5.87 2.50 -1.67
C THR A 91 -5.01 2.96 -2.85
N VAL A 92 -4.10 2.14 -3.35
CA VAL A 92 -3.24 2.44 -4.50
C VAL A 92 -4.07 2.63 -5.77
N ALA A 93 -5.05 1.77 -6.02
CA ALA A 93 -5.95 1.90 -7.17
C ALA A 93 -6.67 3.26 -7.19
N SER A 94 -7.01 3.79 -6.00
CA SER A 94 -7.63 5.11 -5.87
C SER A 94 -6.65 6.27 -6.09
N PHE A 95 -5.34 6.08 -5.83
CA PHE A 95 -4.32 7.05 -6.25
C PHE A 95 -4.15 7.04 -7.77
N LEU A 96 -4.08 5.85 -8.38
CA LEU A 96 -3.95 5.69 -9.83
C LEU A 96 -5.15 6.27 -10.61
N GLY A 97 -6.35 6.27 -10.02
CA GLY A 97 -7.57 6.77 -10.66
C GLY A 97 -8.17 8.04 -10.06
N GLY A 98 -7.52 8.67 -9.09
CA GLY A 98 -8.01 9.89 -8.45
C GLY A 98 -9.35 9.78 -7.72
N THR A 99 -9.77 8.59 -7.28
CA THR A 99 -11.11 8.39 -6.70
C THR A 99 -11.14 8.57 -5.18
N ASN A 100 -12.24 9.10 -4.63
CA ASN A 100 -12.40 9.26 -3.18
C ASN A 100 -12.47 7.89 -2.47
N LYS A 101 -13.41 7.05 -2.89
CA LYS A 101 -13.68 5.72 -2.36
C LYS A 101 -13.89 4.73 -3.49
N THR A 102 -13.57 3.46 -3.25
CA THR A 102 -13.97 2.36 -4.13
C THR A 102 -15.50 2.23 -4.06
N GLU A 103 -16.18 2.32 -5.20
CA GLU A 103 -17.61 1.99 -5.28
C GLU A 103 -17.81 0.48 -5.12
N LYS A 104 -18.95 0.06 -4.56
CA LYS A 104 -19.21 -1.36 -4.23
C LYS A 104 -18.97 -2.30 -5.42
N ASP A 105 -19.33 -1.86 -6.62
CA ASP A 105 -19.26 -2.69 -7.83
C ASP A 105 -17.92 -2.57 -8.57
N LYS A 106 -17.03 -1.67 -8.14
CA LYS A 106 -15.73 -1.38 -8.80
C LYS A 106 -14.54 -1.98 -8.06
N ALA A 107 -14.77 -2.74 -7.00
CA ALA A 107 -13.69 -3.23 -6.17
C ALA A 107 -12.83 -4.29 -6.88
N VAL A 108 -13.42 -5.10 -7.76
CA VAL A 108 -12.66 -5.99 -8.64
C VAL A 108 -11.80 -5.19 -9.63
N GLU A 109 -12.35 -4.12 -10.21
CA GLU A 109 -11.63 -3.25 -11.15
C GLU A 109 -10.41 -2.58 -10.50
N SER A 110 -10.51 -2.20 -9.22
CA SER A 110 -9.36 -1.66 -8.47
C SER A 110 -8.19 -2.64 -8.42
N TYR A 111 -8.45 -3.94 -8.22
CA TYR A 111 -7.40 -4.95 -8.20
C TYR A 111 -6.81 -5.16 -9.59
N ILE A 112 -7.67 -5.28 -10.60
CA ILE A 112 -7.24 -5.42 -12.01
C ILE A 112 -6.39 -4.22 -12.43
N LYS A 113 -6.76 -2.99 -12.04
CA LYS A 113 -5.98 -1.78 -12.32
C LYS A 113 -4.56 -1.88 -11.77
N VAL A 114 -4.41 -2.28 -10.51
CA VAL A 114 -3.09 -2.43 -9.88
C VAL A 114 -2.28 -3.56 -10.53
N PHE A 115 -2.90 -4.72 -10.80
CA PHE A 115 -2.20 -5.85 -11.41
C PHE A 115 -1.82 -5.58 -12.86
N LYS A 116 -2.62 -4.84 -13.62
CA LYS A 116 -2.23 -4.36 -14.96
C LYS A 116 -1.08 -3.37 -14.88
N LYS A 117 -1.14 -2.39 -13.96
CA LYS A 117 -0.03 -1.44 -13.76
C LYS A 117 1.25 -2.13 -13.29
N ALA A 118 1.14 -3.25 -12.57
CA ALA A 118 2.29 -4.04 -12.14
C ALA A 118 3.08 -4.60 -13.33
N LYS A 119 2.41 -4.95 -14.43
CA LYS A 119 3.07 -5.37 -15.67
C LYS A 119 3.98 -4.27 -16.23
N ASP A 120 3.52 -3.03 -16.24
CA ASP A 120 4.32 -1.88 -16.72
C ASP A 120 5.60 -1.68 -15.87
N TYR A 121 5.57 -2.10 -14.60
CA TYR A 121 6.71 -2.03 -13.69
C TYR A 121 7.58 -3.30 -13.68
N GLY A 122 7.27 -4.31 -14.50
CA GLY A 122 7.94 -5.62 -14.44
C GLY A 122 7.78 -6.30 -13.08
N ASN A 123 6.63 -6.14 -12.45
CA ASN A 123 6.36 -6.58 -11.08
C ASN A 123 5.50 -7.85 -11.05
N ASP A 124 5.90 -8.80 -10.19
CA ASP A 124 5.26 -10.11 -10.02
C ASP A 124 3.75 -10.10 -9.73
N LEU A 125 3.19 -8.98 -9.27
CA LEU A 125 1.75 -8.86 -9.04
C LEU A 125 0.92 -8.99 -10.33
N GLU A 126 1.52 -8.82 -11.51
CA GLU A 126 0.84 -9.04 -12.80
C GLU A 126 0.23 -10.45 -12.93
N LYS A 127 0.79 -11.44 -12.21
CA LYS A 127 0.34 -12.84 -12.21
C LYS A 127 -1.09 -13.01 -11.67
N PHE A 128 -1.62 -11.98 -11.03
CA PHE A 128 -2.94 -12.00 -10.39
C PHE A 128 -4.05 -11.30 -11.19
N VAL A 129 -3.78 -10.77 -12.39
CA VAL A 129 -4.78 -10.07 -13.23
C VAL A 129 -6.06 -10.90 -13.41
N ASP A 130 -5.91 -12.20 -13.73
CA ASP A 130 -7.04 -13.10 -14.00
C ASP A 130 -7.46 -13.93 -12.78
N LYS A 131 -6.96 -13.60 -11.59
CA LYS A 131 -7.22 -14.36 -10.35
C LYS A 131 -8.28 -13.66 -9.52
N LYS A 132 -9.19 -14.45 -8.92
CA LYS A 132 -10.29 -13.95 -8.07
C LYS A 132 -9.83 -13.51 -6.67
N ILE A 133 -8.73 -12.76 -6.57
CA ILE A 133 -8.13 -12.33 -5.30
C ILE A 133 -9.09 -11.47 -4.48
N TYR A 134 -9.84 -10.56 -5.12
CA TYR A 134 -10.78 -9.70 -4.41
C TYR A 134 -11.86 -10.50 -3.65
N GLY A 135 -12.55 -11.41 -4.36
CA GLY A 135 -13.62 -12.21 -3.75
C GLY A 135 -13.09 -13.20 -2.72
N ALA A 136 -12.05 -13.96 -3.09
CA ALA A 136 -11.59 -15.07 -2.26
C ALA A 136 -10.75 -14.63 -1.06
N MET A 137 -9.96 -13.56 -1.21
CA MET A 137 -9.11 -13.04 -0.14
C MET A 137 -9.82 -11.91 0.59
N ARG A 138 -10.03 -10.75 -0.05
CA ARG A 138 -10.50 -9.55 0.66
C ARG A 138 -11.83 -9.80 1.37
N CYS A 139 -12.83 -10.41 0.74
CA CYS A 139 -14.12 -10.66 1.39
C CYS A 139 -14.05 -11.76 2.46
N GLY A 140 -13.35 -12.86 2.22
CA GLY A 140 -13.16 -13.92 3.21
C GLY A 140 -12.44 -13.39 4.45
N LEU A 141 -11.29 -12.75 4.24
CA LEU A 141 -10.47 -12.19 5.32
C LEU A 141 -11.28 -11.18 6.17
N LEU A 142 -12.13 -10.37 5.51
CA LEU A 142 -12.92 -9.35 6.18
C LEU A 142 -14.12 -9.92 6.96
N HIS A 143 -14.83 -10.90 6.40
CA HIS A 143 -16.11 -11.34 6.95
C HIS A 143 -16.03 -12.60 7.81
N GLN A 144 -15.04 -13.46 7.59
CA GLN A 144 -14.99 -14.79 8.22
C GLN A 144 -13.67 -15.08 8.94
N GLY A 145 -12.64 -14.24 8.78
CA GLY A 145 -11.34 -14.59 9.35
C GLY A 145 -10.65 -15.74 8.58
N GLU A 146 -11.11 -16.06 7.36
CA GLU A 146 -10.59 -17.16 6.53
C GLU A 146 -10.64 -16.79 5.04
N THR A 147 -9.88 -17.48 4.19
CA THR A 147 -9.99 -17.37 2.72
C THR A 147 -11.15 -18.19 2.15
N TYR A 148 -11.70 -17.80 1.02
CA TYR A 148 -12.66 -18.61 0.26
C TYR A 148 -12.00 -19.41 -0.86
N ASP A 149 -12.78 -20.25 -1.53
CA ASP A 149 -12.41 -20.97 -2.77
C ASP A 149 -11.13 -21.83 -2.67
N ASN A 150 -10.84 -22.34 -1.48
CA ASN A 150 -9.63 -23.13 -1.15
C ASN A 150 -8.31 -22.38 -1.37
N PHE A 151 -8.31 -21.04 -1.30
CA PHE A 151 -7.04 -20.30 -1.27
C PHE A 151 -6.29 -20.60 0.01
N ILE A 152 -4.98 -20.83 -0.09
CA ILE A 152 -4.12 -21.11 1.06
C ILE A 152 -3.14 -19.96 1.22
N ILE A 153 -2.90 -19.54 2.46
CA ILE A 153 -1.89 -18.52 2.78
C ILE A 153 -0.71 -19.19 3.47
N ARG A 154 0.49 -19.01 2.92
CA ARG A 154 1.75 -19.38 3.58
C ARG A 154 2.71 -18.19 3.65
N ARG A 155 3.80 -18.34 4.41
CA ARG A 155 4.85 -17.31 4.52
C ARG A 155 6.23 -17.76 4.02
N SER A 156 6.43 -19.06 3.89
CA SER A 156 7.68 -19.72 3.49
C SER A 156 7.58 -20.29 2.07
N GLY A 157 8.73 -20.70 1.52
CA GLY A 157 8.86 -21.24 0.17
C GLY A 157 9.06 -20.17 -0.90
N ASP A 158 9.47 -20.62 -2.09
CA ASP A 158 9.98 -19.71 -3.12
C ASP A 158 8.97 -19.26 -4.16
N ILE A 159 7.80 -19.88 -4.18
CA ILE A 159 6.77 -19.60 -5.18
C ILE A 159 5.76 -18.62 -4.60
N LEU A 160 5.54 -17.50 -5.30
CA LEU A 160 4.57 -16.45 -4.94
C LEU A 160 3.12 -16.97 -5.02
N TYR A 161 2.79 -17.67 -6.09
CA TYR A 161 1.49 -18.28 -6.33
C TYR A 161 1.67 -19.62 -7.02
N SER A 162 1.07 -20.69 -6.50
CA SER A 162 1.07 -22.03 -7.10
C SER A 162 -0.34 -22.45 -7.54
N ASP A 163 -0.40 -23.47 -8.40
CA ASP A 163 -1.64 -23.94 -9.04
C ASP A 163 -2.68 -24.49 -8.05
N ASP A 164 -2.23 -24.93 -6.87
CA ASP A 164 -3.06 -25.31 -5.72
C ASP A 164 -3.73 -24.11 -5.01
N LYS A 165 -3.66 -22.91 -5.60
CA LYS A 165 -4.13 -21.63 -5.04
C LYS A 165 -3.42 -21.20 -3.75
N THR A 166 -2.21 -21.70 -3.50
CA THR A 166 -1.39 -21.22 -2.39
C THR A 166 -0.69 -19.89 -2.75
N ILE A 167 -0.89 -18.86 -1.93
CA ILE A 167 -0.21 -17.56 -2.01
C ILE A 167 0.84 -17.46 -0.89
N ASN A 168 2.06 -17.06 -1.24
CA ASN A 168 3.06 -16.65 -0.26
C ASN A 168 2.87 -15.17 0.12
N ALA A 169 2.36 -14.93 1.33
CA ALA A 169 2.09 -13.59 1.85
C ALA A 169 3.35 -12.72 1.96
N THR A 170 4.50 -13.30 2.29
CA THR A 170 5.78 -12.56 2.36
C THR A 170 6.20 -12.06 0.99
N LYS A 171 6.13 -12.92 -0.03
CA LYS A 171 6.47 -12.53 -1.40
C LYS A 171 5.44 -11.54 -1.97
N PHE A 172 4.16 -11.73 -1.68
CA PHE A 172 3.10 -10.81 -2.12
C PHE A 172 3.29 -9.40 -1.52
N ALA A 173 3.55 -9.32 -0.21
CA ALA A 173 3.84 -8.04 0.46
C ALA A 173 5.11 -7.38 -0.08
N ARG A 174 6.17 -8.15 -0.40
CA ARG A 174 7.38 -7.61 -1.04
C ARG A 174 7.09 -7.09 -2.44
N ALA A 175 6.30 -7.82 -3.24
CA ALA A 175 5.90 -7.38 -4.57
C ALA A 175 5.12 -6.05 -4.51
N LEU A 176 4.22 -5.88 -3.53
CA LEU A 176 3.56 -4.60 -3.27
C LEU A 176 4.53 -3.50 -2.82
N ARG A 177 5.52 -3.80 -1.97
CA ARG A 177 6.57 -2.82 -1.61
C ARG A 177 7.31 -2.33 -2.86
N LEU A 178 7.71 -3.24 -3.74
CA LEU A 178 8.39 -2.90 -5.00
C LEU A 178 7.46 -2.09 -5.92
N PHE A 179 6.17 -2.44 -6.00
CA PHE A 179 5.18 -1.65 -6.74
C PHE A 179 5.12 -0.20 -6.23
N LEU A 180 5.07 0.00 -4.90
CA LEU A 180 5.05 1.34 -4.31
C LEU A 180 6.32 2.14 -4.63
N GLN A 181 7.48 1.47 -4.70
CA GLN A 181 8.73 2.10 -5.12
C GLN A 181 8.67 2.53 -6.58
N SER A 182 8.22 1.66 -7.50
CA SER A 182 8.05 2.02 -8.91
C SER A 182 7.06 3.18 -9.09
N TYR A 183 5.92 3.17 -8.39
CA TYR A 183 4.95 4.27 -8.43
C TYR A 183 5.53 5.60 -7.91
N ARG A 184 6.35 5.56 -6.84
CA ARG A 184 7.06 6.72 -6.32
C ARG A 184 8.01 7.31 -7.37
N GLU A 185 8.80 6.47 -8.04
CA GLU A 185 9.76 6.92 -9.05
C GLU A 185 9.09 7.40 -10.33
N GLU A 186 7.96 6.78 -10.73
CA GLU A 186 7.13 7.28 -11.83
C GLU A 186 6.58 8.68 -11.52
N LEU A 187 6.03 8.90 -10.33
CA LEU A 187 5.58 10.24 -9.91
C LEU A 187 6.71 11.28 -9.96
N LYS A 188 7.94 10.92 -9.57
CA LYS A 188 9.08 11.84 -9.63
C LYS A 188 9.50 12.19 -11.06
N SER A 189 9.37 11.27 -11.99
CA SER A 189 9.80 11.45 -13.38
C SER A 189 8.72 12.10 -14.25
N GLU A 190 7.45 11.80 -14.00
CA GLU A 190 6.31 12.30 -14.78
C GLU A 190 6.10 13.81 -14.71
N LYS A 191 5.52 14.39 -15.77
CA LYS A 191 5.20 15.81 -15.81
C LYS A 191 4.11 16.16 -14.81
N TRP A 192 4.17 17.34 -14.20
CA TRP A 192 3.22 17.77 -13.16
C TRP A 192 1.77 17.89 -13.64
N ASP A 193 1.57 18.11 -14.94
CA ASP A 193 0.29 18.18 -15.64
C ASP A 193 -0.10 16.85 -16.32
N SER A 194 0.61 15.76 -16.04
CA SER A 194 0.23 14.42 -16.50
C SER A 194 -1.06 13.93 -15.84
N GLU A 195 -1.75 13.01 -16.51
CA GLU A 195 -2.93 12.32 -15.95
C GLU A 195 -2.59 11.61 -14.63
N LEU A 196 -1.38 11.04 -14.52
CA LEU A 196 -0.90 10.42 -13.29
C LEU A 196 -0.91 11.40 -12.11
N TRP A 197 -0.39 12.61 -12.33
CA TRP A 197 -0.37 13.65 -11.31
C TRP A 197 -1.74 14.26 -11.02
N ASP A 198 -2.61 14.37 -12.03
CA ASP A 198 -4.00 14.79 -11.83
C ASP A 198 -4.76 13.82 -10.93
N ASN A 199 -4.66 12.52 -11.22
CA ASN A 199 -5.26 11.47 -10.41
C ASN A 199 -4.67 11.48 -8.98
N CYS A 200 -3.35 11.54 -8.86
CA CYS A 200 -2.67 11.59 -7.58
C CYS A 200 -3.11 12.79 -6.73
N ARG A 201 -3.10 14.01 -7.29
CA ARG A 201 -3.53 15.23 -6.59
C ARG A 201 -5.00 15.19 -6.21
N THR A 202 -5.86 14.69 -7.10
CA THR A 202 -7.29 14.52 -6.81
C THR A 202 -7.50 13.59 -5.63
N LYS A 203 -6.78 12.46 -5.56
CA LYS A 203 -6.82 11.57 -4.41
C LYS A 203 -6.37 12.25 -3.12
N ILE A 204 -5.28 13.01 -3.15
CA ILE A 204 -4.77 13.73 -1.97
C ILE A 204 -5.80 14.77 -1.50
N ARG A 205 -6.44 15.51 -2.42
CA ARG A 205 -7.52 16.46 -2.07
C ARG A 205 -8.68 15.76 -1.38
N HIS A 206 -9.09 14.58 -1.85
CA HIS A 206 -10.11 13.77 -1.16
C HIS A 206 -9.67 13.37 0.26
N ILE A 207 -8.43 12.93 0.44
CA ILE A 207 -7.89 12.57 1.77
C ILE A 207 -7.92 13.80 2.71
N ILE A 208 -7.48 14.96 2.24
CA ILE A 208 -7.51 16.22 3.02
C ILE A 208 -8.95 16.59 3.38
N ALA A 209 -9.87 16.56 2.42
CA ALA A 209 -11.28 16.90 2.65
C ALA A 209 -11.93 15.97 3.68
N ASN A 210 -11.72 14.65 3.57
CA ASN A 210 -12.28 13.66 4.48
C ASN A 210 -11.74 13.76 5.91
N SER A 211 -10.54 14.32 6.09
CA SER A 211 -9.92 14.50 7.41
C SER A 211 -10.37 15.77 8.13
N SER A 212 -11.10 16.67 7.44
CA SER A 212 -11.60 17.90 8.03
C SER A 212 -12.91 17.62 8.79
N GLU A 213 -13.17 18.37 9.86
CA GLU A 213 -14.45 18.27 10.58
C GLU A 213 -15.62 18.50 9.60
N LYS A 214 -16.55 17.55 9.58
CA LYS A 214 -17.83 17.76 8.89
C LYS A 214 -18.64 18.71 9.76
N ILE A 215 -18.75 19.98 9.36
CA ILE A 215 -19.77 20.86 9.91
C ILE A 215 -21.11 20.17 9.62
N GLY A 216 -21.81 19.79 10.68
CA GLY A 216 -22.98 18.92 10.62
C GLY A 216 -24.02 19.40 9.60
N LYS A 217 -24.61 18.45 8.88
CA LYS A 217 -25.96 18.59 8.32
C LYS A 217 -26.95 18.14 9.37
#